data_AF-A0A4Q2D9U0-F1
#
_entry.id   AF-A0A4Q2D9U0-F1
#
_cell.length_a   1.000
_cell.length_b   1.000
_cell.length_c   1.000
_cell.angle_alpha   90.00
_cell.angle_beta   90.00
_cell.angle_gamma   90.00
#
_symmetry.space_group_name_H-M   'P 1'
#
loop_
_entity.id
_entity.type
_entity.pdbx_description
1 polymer ?
#
loop_
_entity_poly.entity_id
_entity_poly.type
_entity_poly.pdbx_seq_one_letter_code
_entity_poly.pdbx_strand_id
1 'polypeptide(L)'
;MTSLDGLPREKALELVRKAKLADLTRWIATIPAEKMPADFLDTLGDDVTEEPFCLRLCLLVWIASEQTQVPKGLQLKAALAFLHQKDSLLCAGTGFGKTMMIVMAVLMNKPEDESLVIAISPLKRLQTSQRDSFLRYGIEAMAINEDTMATISDFDWKASGILTTPSADS
;
A
#
# COMPACT_ATOMS: atom_id res chain seq x y z
N MET A 1 23.03 9.97 -9.46
CA MET A 1 21.61 10.37 -9.36
C MET A 1 20.79 9.36 -10.13
N THR A 2 19.90 8.62 -9.47
CA THR A 2 19.13 7.53 -10.09
C THR A 2 17.77 8.07 -10.53
N SER A 3 17.40 7.93 -11.81
CA SER A 3 16.03 8.22 -12.27
C SER A 3 15.12 7.02 -11.99
N LEU A 4 13.82 7.25 -11.80
CA LEU A 4 12.83 6.17 -11.77
C LEU A 4 12.46 5.70 -13.19
N ASP A 5 12.73 6.51 -14.21
CA ASP A 5 12.33 6.24 -15.59
C ASP A 5 13.01 5.00 -16.16
N GLY A 6 12.24 4.13 -16.80
CA GLY A 6 12.74 2.92 -17.46
C GLY A 6 13.17 1.81 -16.50
N LEU A 7 13.03 1.99 -15.18
CA LEU A 7 13.28 0.92 -14.22
C LEU A 7 12.13 -0.09 -14.18
N PRO A 8 12.42 -1.39 -14.01
CA PRO A 8 11.41 -2.36 -13.62
C PRO A 8 10.68 -1.92 -12.35
N ARG A 9 9.36 -2.15 -12.30
CA ARG A 9 8.49 -1.72 -11.19
C ARG A 9 9.08 -2.02 -9.81
N GLU A 10 9.53 -3.26 -9.58
CA GLU A 10 10.07 -3.65 -8.27
C GLU A 10 11.31 -2.86 -7.87
N LYS A 11 12.22 -2.60 -8.82
CA LYS A 11 13.41 -1.77 -8.56
C LYS A 11 13.03 -0.33 -8.25
N ALA A 12 12.02 0.21 -8.95
CA ALA A 12 11.53 1.56 -8.68
C ALA A 12 10.90 1.66 -7.29
N LEU A 13 10.09 0.66 -6.88
CA LEU A 13 9.51 0.58 -5.54
C LEU A 13 10.60 0.47 -4.46
N GLU A 14 11.61 -0.37 -4.66
CA GLU A 14 12.73 -0.52 -3.73
C GLU A 14 13.51 0.80 -3.54
N LEU A 15 13.79 1.51 -4.63
CA LEU A 15 14.44 2.82 -4.57
C LEU A 15 13.62 3.83 -3.77
N VAL A 16 12.31 3.89 -4.00
CA VAL A 16 11.41 4.81 -3.28
C VAL A 16 11.35 4.47 -1.78
N ARG A 17 11.32 3.19 -1.41
CA ARG A 17 11.36 2.77 0.00
C ARG A 17 12.60 3.29 0.73
N LYS A 18 13.75 3.34 0.06
CA LYS A 18 15.06 3.72 0.63
C LYS A 18 15.43 5.19 0.41
N ALA A 19 14.67 5.93 -0.39
CA ALA A 19 14.98 7.30 -0.78
C ALA A 19 14.90 8.30 0.37
N LYS A 20 15.74 9.34 0.30
CA LYS A 20 15.73 10.48 1.21
C LYS A 20 14.73 11.54 0.71
N LEU A 21 14.36 12.47 1.58
CA LEU A 21 13.40 13.54 1.26
C LEU A 21 13.74 14.27 -0.06
N ALA A 22 15.00 14.65 -0.27
CA ALA A 22 15.42 15.33 -1.50
C ALA A 22 15.09 14.55 -2.80
N ASP A 23 15.24 13.23 -2.78
CA ASP A 23 14.89 12.38 -3.93
C ASP A 23 13.37 12.23 -4.06
N LEU A 24 12.65 12.08 -2.95
CA LEU A 24 11.18 12.00 -2.94
C LEU A 24 10.55 13.28 -3.49
N THR A 25 10.96 14.45 -3.02
CA THR A 25 10.48 15.75 -3.51
C THR A 25 10.73 15.91 -5.00
N ARG A 26 11.91 15.48 -5.48
CA ARG A 26 12.24 15.51 -6.90
C ARG A 26 11.33 14.59 -7.72
N TRP A 27 11.10 13.37 -7.28
CA TRP A 27 10.28 12.41 -8.04
C TRP A 27 8.79 12.76 -7.99
N ILE A 28 8.30 13.38 -6.92
CA ILE A 28 6.90 13.84 -6.86
C ILE A 28 6.57 14.89 -7.91
N ALA A 29 7.56 15.69 -8.34
CA ALA A 29 7.36 16.65 -9.43
C ALA A 29 6.96 15.98 -10.77
N THR A 30 7.08 14.65 -10.89
CA THR A 30 6.61 13.88 -12.06
C THR A 30 5.12 13.51 -11.98
N ILE A 31 4.51 13.61 -10.80
CA ILE A 31 3.09 13.34 -10.60
C ILE A 31 2.31 14.61 -10.95
N PRO A 32 1.22 14.53 -11.76
CA PRO A 32 0.39 15.68 -12.06
C PRO A 32 -0.17 16.34 -10.79
N ALA A 33 -0.03 17.66 -10.69
CA ALA A 33 -0.37 18.42 -9.49
C ALA A 33 -1.86 18.26 -9.10
N GLU A 34 -2.75 18.08 -10.06
CA GLU A 34 -4.19 17.88 -9.85
C GLU A 34 -4.52 16.54 -9.18
N LYS A 35 -3.61 15.57 -9.21
CA LYS A 35 -3.77 14.30 -8.49
C LYS A 35 -3.27 14.40 -7.05
N MET A 36 -2.30 15.26 -6.78
CA MET A 36 -1.65 15.35 -5.47
C MET A 36 -2.59 15.92 -4.40
N PRO A 37 -2.60 15.35 -3.19
CA PRO A 37 -3.38 15.87 -2.08
C PRO A 37 -2.69 17.07 -1.41
N ALA A 38 -2.45 18.15 -2.17
CA ALA A 38 -1.69 19.33 -1.74
C ALA A 38 -2.23 19.91 -0.43
N ASP A 39 -3.54 20.12 -0.32
CA ASP A 39 -4.19 20.65 0.88
C ASP A 39 -3.83 19.90 2.17
N PHE A 40 -3.60 18.58 2.10
CA PHE A 40 -3.18 17.80 3.26
C PHE A 40 -1.66 17.87 3.47
N LEU A 41 -0.88 17.76 2.40
CA LEU A 41 0.58 17.80 2.49
C LEU A 41 1.07 19.13 3.05
N ASP A 42 0.43 20.24 2.67
CA ASP A 42 0.74 21.58 3.20
C ASP A 42 0.52 21.69 4.72
N THR A 43 -0.37 20.86 5.29
CA THR A 43 -0.60 20.83 6.76
C THR A 43 0.50 20.14 7.54
N LEU A 44 1.36 19.35 6.87
CA LEU A 44 2.49 18.67 7.51
C LEU A 44 3.64 19.66 7.80
N GLY A 45 3.71 20.78 7.08
CA GLY A 45 4.80 21.74 7.18
C GLY A 45 6.16 21.06 6.94
N ASP A 46 7.19 21.47 7.71
CA ASP A 46 8.54 20.91 7.62
C ASP A 46 8.74 19.70 8.57
N ASP A 47 7.70 18.88 8.79
CA ASP A 47 7.83 17.69 9.64
C ASP A 47 8.81 16.68 9.03
N VAL A 48 9.95 16.51 9.69
CA VAL A 48 11.06 15.69 9.21
C VAL A 48 10.76 14.18 9.16
N THR A 49 9.60 13.74 9.67
CA THR A 49 9.19 12.34 9.72
C THR A 49 7.94 12.05 8.88
N GLU A 50 6.87 12.83 9.06
CA GLU A 50 5.57 12.61 8.42
C GLU A 50 5.56 13.01 6.95
N GLU A 51 6.23 14.11 6.58
CA GLU A 51 6.32 14.55 5.19
C GLU A 51 7.02 13.49 4.33
N PRO A 52 8.28 13.05 4.63
CA PRO A 52 8.91 11.99 3.84
C PRO A 52 8.08 10.71 3.78
N PHE A 53 7.35 10.36 4.84
CA PHE A 53 6.48 9.20 4.85
C PHE A 53 5.30 9.34 3.87
N CYS A 54 4.60 10.48 3.90
CA CYS A 54 3.47 10.74 3.02
C CYS A 54 3.88 10.85 1.55
N LEU A 55 5.00 11.53 1.27
CA LEU A 55 5.55 11.63 -0.09
C LEU A 55 5.93 10.25 -0.64
N ARG A 56 6.53 9.41 0.20
CA ARG A 56 6.87 8.03 -0.16
C ARG A 56 5.63 7.21 -0.50
N LEU A 57 4.57 7.29 0.31
CA LEU A 57 3.30 6.60 0.01
C LEU A 57 2.70 7.05 -1.32
N CYS A 58 2.74 8.34 -1.63
CA CYS A 58 2.26 8.87 -2.91
C CYS A 58 3.02 8.24 -4.08
N LEU A 59 4.35 8.20 -4.02
CA LEU A 59 5.19 7.61 -5.05
C LEU A 59 5.01 6.09 -5.17
N LEU A 60 4.93 5.37 -4.05
CA LEU A 60 4.72 3.92 -4.06
C LEU A 60 3.40 3.56 -4.75
N VAL A 61 2.30 4.23 -4.38
CA VAL A 61 0.99 3.99 -5.00
C VAL A 61 0.98 4.44 -6.47
N TRP A 62 1.62 5.57 -6.79
CA TRP A 62 1.76 6.03 -8.17
C TRP A 62 2.43 4.98 -9.05
N ILE A 63 3.57 4.44 -8.63
CA ILE A 63 4.33 3.44 -9.37
C ILE A 63 3.56 2.11 -9.42
N ALA A 64 3.04 1.64 -8.28
CA ALA A 64 2.32 0.38 -8.20
C ALA A 64 1.03 0.37 -9.03
N SER A 65 0.37 1.52 -9.14
CA SER A 65 -0.87 1.69 -9.93
C SER A 65 -0.64 2.04 -11.39
N GLU A 66 0.58 1.90 -11.91
CA GLU A 66 0.93 2.28 -13.29
C GLU A 66 0.56 3.73 -13.60
N GLN A 67 0.88 4.64 -12.67
CA GLN A 67 0.70 6.09 -12.83
C GLN A 67 -0.77 6.52 -12.94
N THR A 68 -1.69 5.76 -12.34
CA THR A 68 -3.12 6.07 -12.39
C THR A 68 -3.63 6.72 -11.11
N GLN A 69 -3.07 6.37 -9.94
CA GLN A 69 -3.63 6.75 -8.63
C GLN A 69 -2.57 7.31 -7.68
N VAL A 70 -3.02 8.15 -6.76
CA VAL A 70 -2.29 8.56 -5.56
C VAL A 70 -3.26 8.57 -4.36
N PRO A 71 -2.76 8.42 -3.12
CA PRO A 71 -3.61 8.44 -1.94
C PRO A 71 -4.26 9.80 -1.75
N LYS A 72 -5.51 9.81 -1.27
CA LYS A 72 -6.21 11.04 -0.85
C LYS A 72 -5.67 11.53 0.50
N GLY A 73 -5.80 12.82 0.79
CA GLY A 73 -5.33 13.41 2.05
C GLY A 73 -5.85 12.68 3.31
N LEU A 74 -7.13 12.31 3.36
CA LEU A 74 -7.67 11.54 4.49
C LEU A 74 -7.09 10.12 4.61
N GLN A 75 -6.67 9.51 3.50
CA GLN A 75 -6.01 8.21 3.52
C GLN A 75 -4.58 8.35 4.04
N LEU A 76 -3.85 9.39 3.64
CA LEU A 76 -2.52 9.70 4.18
C LEU A 76 -2.59 9.98 5.68
N LYS A 77 -3.56 10.79 6.12
CA LYS A 77 -3.81 11.06 7.53
C LYS A 77 -4.03 9.78 8.33
N ALA A 78 -4.81 8.85 7.79
CA ALA A 78 -5.02 7.55 8.43
C ALA A 78 -3.74 6.70 8.42
N ALA A 79 -2.95 6.75 7.34
CA ALA A 79 -1.72 5.98 7.18
C ALA A 79 -0.59 6.43 8.13
N LEU A 80 -0.65 7.65 8.68
CA LEU A 80 0.28 8.08 9.74
C LEU A 80 0.23 7.16 10.97
N ALA A 81 -0.89 6.47 11.22
CA ALA A 81 -0.95 5.46 12.28
C ALA A 81 0.05 4.31 12.05
N PHE A 82 0.36 3.96 10.79
CA PHE A 82 1.37 2.97 10.44
C PHE A 82 2.77 3.45 10.84
N LEU A 83 3.10 4.71 10.51
CA LEU A 83 4.37 5.33 10.88
C LEU A 83 4.58 5.32 12.40
N HIS A 84 3.52 5.65 13.14
CA HIS A 84 3.55 5.73 14.60
C HIS A 84 3.39 4.37 15.30
N GLN A 85 3.28 3.27 14.54
CA GLN A 85 3.07 1.91 15.05
C GLN A 85 1.90 1.81 16.05
N LYS A 86 0.78 2.45 15.73
CA LYS A 86 -0.42 2.47 16.57
C LYS A 86 -1.52 1.61 15.98
N ASP A 87 -2.16 0.84 16.85
CA ASP A 87 -3.47 0.25 16.52
C ASP A 87 -4.46 1.38 16.22
N SER A 88 -5.17 1.25 15.11
CA SER A 88 -6.07 2.28 14.63
C SER A 88 -7.41 1.71 14.14
N LEU A 89 -8.48 2.47 14.40
CA LEU A 89 -9.81 2.17 13.90
C LEU A 89 -10.20 3.22 12.85
N LEU A 90 -10.26 2.80 11.59
CA LEU A 90 -10.70 3.65 10.49
C LEU A 90 -12.20 3.48 10.24
N CYS A 91 -13.01 4.36 10.84
CA CYS A 91 -14.45 4.45 10.57
C CYS A 91 -14.71 5.28 9.32
N ALA A 92 -14.88 4.61 8.17
CA ALA A 92 -15.15 5.28 6.90
C ALA A 92 -16.23 4.56 6.08
N GLY A 93 -17.05 5.36 5.37
CA GLY A 93 -18.09 4.86 4.48
C GLY A 93 -17.57 4.01 3.32
N THR A 94 -18.49 3.49 2.52
CA THR A 94 -18.16 2.88 1.22
C THR A 94 -17.54 3.93 0.29
N GLY A 95 -16.69 3.51 -0.65
CA GLY A 95 -16.03 4.45 -1.57
C GLY A 95 -14.86 5.26 -0.98
N PHE A 96 -14.60 5.20 0.33
CA PHE A 96 -13.41 5.83 0.93
C PHE A 96 -12.08 5.26 0.40
N GLY A 97 -12.10 4.02 -0.10
CA GLY A 97 -10.90 3.32 -0.53
C GLY A 97 -10.19 2.59 0.61
N LYS A 98 -10.94 1.91 1.48
CA LYS A 98 -10.36 1.09 2.57
C LYS A 98 -9.35 0.05 2.06
N THR A 99 -9.58 -0.53 0.88
CA THR A 99 -8.61 -1.43 0.23
C THR A 99 -7.28 -0.74 -0.07
N MET A 100 -7.29 0.57 -0.40
CA MET A 100 -6.06 1.33 -0.61
C MET A 100 -5.22 1.44 0.68
N MET A 101 -5.86 1.46 1.86
CA MET A 101 -5.12 1.45 3.12
C MET A 101 -4.30 0.17 3.29
N ILE A 102 -4.87 -0.98 2.89
CA ILE A 102 -4.19 -2.27 2.94
C ILE A 102 -3.05 -2.31 1.90
N VAL A 103 -3.31 -1.81 0.68
CA VAL A 103 -2.27 -1.67 -0.37
C VAL A 103 -1.10 -0.83 0.14
N MET A 104 -1.36 0.33 0.75
CA MET A 104 -0.32 1.20 1.29
C MET A 104 0.49 0.52 2.40
N ALA A 105 -0.16 -0.23 3.30
CA ALA A 105 0.53 -0.98 4.34
C ALA A 105 1.54 -1.98 3.74
N VAL A 106 1.14 -2.70 2.69
CA VAL A 106 1.99 -3.70 2.02
C VAL A 106 3.09 -3.05 1.20
N LEU A 107 2.80 -1.95 0.50
CA LEU A 107 3.84 -1.26 -0.30
C LEU A 107 4.93 -0.67 0.58
N MET A 108 4.60 -0.28 1.82
CA MET A 108 5.56 0.22 2.79
C MET A 108 6.47 -0.86 3.37
N ASN A 109 6.02 -2.12 3.38
CA ASN A 109 6.84 -3.24 3.81
C ASN A 109 8.06 -3.37 2.91
N LYS A 110 9.23 -3.57 3.52
CA LYS A 110 10.44 -3.88 2.77
C LYS A 110 10.55 -5.39 2.58
N PRO A 111 10.99 -5.86 1.40
CA PRO A 111 11.23 -7.29 1.17
C PRO A 111 12.14 -7.93 2.24
N GLU A 112 13.12 -7.18 2.75
CA GLU A 112 14.03 -7.63 3.80
C GLU A 112 13.39 -7.80 5.19
N ASP A 113 12.22 -7.20 5.44
CA ASP A 113 11.57 -7.25 6.76
C ASP A 113 10.70 -8.51 6.95
N GLU A 114 10.61 -9.39 5.94
CA GLU A 114 9.79 -10.64 5.92
C GLU A 114 8.37 -10.44 6.47
N SER A 115 7.80 -9.25 6.25
CA SER A 115 6.56 -8.81 6.90
C SER A 115 5.33 -9.28 6.14
N LEU A 116 4.42 -9.93 6.87
CA LEU A 116 3.16 -10.47 6.35
C LEU A 116 1.99 -9.57 6.73
N VAL A 117 1.16 -9.21 5.75
CA VAL A 117 -0.11 -8.51 6.02
C VAL A 117 -1.26 -9.50 6.00
N ILE A 118 -2.05 -9.54 7.08
CA ILE A 118 -3.24 -10.38 7.16
C ILE A 118 -4.47 -9.48 7.11
N ALA A 119 -5.30 -9.65 6.07
CA ALA A 119 -6.54 -8.91 5.86
C ALA A 119 -7.74 -9.83 6.07
N ILE A 120 -8.36 -9.74 7.25
CA ILE A 120 -9.51 -10.57 7.60
C ILE A 120 -10.77 -9.97 6.97
N SER A 121 -11.49 -10.78 6.19
CA SER A 121 -12.68 -10.37 5.46
C SER A 121 -13.82 -11.37 5.68
N PRO A 122 -15.00 -10.93 6.16
CA PRO A 122 -16.08 -11.83 6.56
C PRO A 122 -16.73 -12.59 5.39
N LEU A 123 -16.48 -12.21 4.14
CA LEU A 123 -17.12 -12.79 2.96
C LEU A 123 -16.11 -13.28 1.93
N LYS A 124 -16.24 -14.52 1.45
CA LYS A 124 -15.40 -15.11 0.37
C LYS A 124 -15.37 -14.22 -0.87
N ARG A 125 -16.52 -13.70 -1.32
CA ARG A 125 -16.60 -12.77 -2.48
C ARG A 125 -15.80 -11.48 -2.27
N LEU A 126 -15.75 -10.97 -1.04
CA LEU A 126 -14.98 -9.78 -0.73
C LEU A 126 -13.48 -10.07 -0.79
N GLN A 127 -13.05 -11.24 -0.31
CA GLN A 127 -11.66 -11.70 -0.40
C GLN A 127 -11.21 -11.78 -1.87
N THR A 128 -12.01 -12.39 -2.75
CA THR A 128 -11.69 -12.46 -4.19
C THR A 128 -11.54 -11.06 -4.79
N SER A 129 -12.48 -10.15 -4.52
CA SER A 129 -12.43 -8.77 -5.04
C SER A 129 -11.21 -7.98 -4.51
N GLN A 130 -10.85 -8.17 -3.25
CA GLN A 130 -9.65 -7.58 -2.65
C GLN A 130 -8.38 -8.15 -3.29
N ARG A 131 -8.27 -9.47 -3.42
CA ARG A 131 -7.15 -10.14 -4.10
C ARG A 131 -6.94 -9.60 -5.51
N ASP A 132 -8.00 -9.54 -6.31
CA ASP A 132 -7.93 -9.03 -7.68
C ASP A 132 -7.59 -7.53 -7.72
N SER A 133 -7.90 -6.79 -6.65
CA SER A 133 -7.45 -5.41 -6.49
C SER A 133 -5.96 -5.33 -6.16
N PHE A 134 -5.43 -6.20 -5.29
CA PHE A 134 -4.02 -6.23 -4.93
C PHE A 134 -3.11 -6.61 -6.10
N LEU A 135 -3.54 -7.58 -6.94
CA LEU A 135 -2.82 -7.98 -8.15
C LEU A 135 -2.61 -6.81 -9.10
N ARG A 136 -3.56 -5.86 -9.18
CA ARG A 136 -3.43 -4.63 -9.99
C ARG A 136 -2.33 -3.68 -9.51
N TYR A 137 -1.92 -3.79 -8.24
CA TYR A 137 -0.76 -3.07 -7.71
C TYR A 137 0.53 -3.88 -7.80
N GLY A 138 0.49 -5.07 -8.42
CA GLY A 138 1.62 -5.98 -8.44
C GLY A 138 1.87 -6.72 -7.14
N ILE A 139 0.89 -6.74 -6.23
CA ILE A 139 1.01 -7.39 -4.94
C ILE A 139 0.46 -8.81 -5.05
N GLU A 140 1.30 -9.79 -4.74
CA GLU A 140 0.88 -11.18 -4.64
C GLU A 140 0.05 -11.38 -3.36
N ALA A 141 -1.19 -11.80 -3.54
CA ALA A 141 -2.16 -11.98 -2.46
C ALA A 141 -2.86 -13.33 -2.58
N MET A 142 -3.08 -13.97 -1.45
CA MET A 142 -3.74 -15.26 -1.34
C MET A 142 -5.04 -15.16 -0.55
N ALA A 143 -6.08 -15.81 -1.05
CA ALA A 143 -7.29 -16.04 -0.28
C ALA A 143 -7.20 -17.42 0.38
N ILE A 144 -7.21 -17.44 1.71
CA ILE A 144 -7.20 -18.65 2.52
C ILE A 144 -8.60 -18.83 3.11
N ASN A 145 -9.30 -19.84 2.63
CA ASN A 145 -10.61 -20.25 3.14
C ASN A 145 -10.77 -21.76 2.92
N GLU A 146 -11.93 -22.30 3.32
CA GLU A 146 -12.24 -23.73 3.20
C GLU A 146 -12.02 -24.29 1.78
N ASP A 147 -12.20 -23.47 0.75
CA ASP A 147 -12.10 -23.90 -0.65
C ASP A 147 -10.64 -23.94 -1.14
N THR A 148 -9.73 -23.19 -0.50
CA THR A 148 -8.33 -23.08 -0.92
C THR A 148 -7.36 -23.84 -0.01
N MET A 149 -7.71 -24.05 1.26
CA MET A 149 -6.88 -24.74 2.27
C MET A 149 -6.40 -26.13 1.82
N ALA A 150 -7.23 -26.88 1.10
CA ALA A 150 -6.88 -28.23 0.66
C ALA A 150 -5.82 -28.26 -0.47
N THR A 151 -5.56 -27.12 -1.11
CA THR A 151 -4.70 -27.02 -2.31
C THR A 151 -3.45 -26.16 -2.11
N ILE A 152 -3.35 -25.45 -0.98
CA ILE A 152 -2.22 -24.56 -0.68
C ILE A 152 -0.99 -25.40 -0.26
N SER A 153 0.16 -25.10 -0.86
CA SER A 153 1.45 -25.68 -0.48
C SER A 153 2.26 -24.75 0.44
N ASP A 154 3.32 -25.28 1.07
CA ASP A 154 4.26 -24.48 1.86
C ASP A 154 4.96 -23.37 1.02
N PHE A 155 5.05 -23.56 -0.30
CA PHE A 155 5.60 -22.55 -1.20
C PHE A 155 4.64 -21.37 -1.36
N ASP A 156 3.36 -21.67 -1.54
CA ASP A 156 2.28 -20.69 -1.68
C ASP A 156 2.16 -19.78 -0.45
N TRP A 157 2.39 -20.36 0.74
CA TRP A 157 2.44 -19.63 2.01
C TRP A 157 3.54 -18.57 2.06
N LYS A 158 4.72 -18.86 1.50
CA LYS A 158 5.90 -17.98 1.56
C LYS A 158 5.95 -16.94 0.45
N ALA A 159 5.23 -17.15 -0.65
CA ALA A 159 5.21 -16.23 -1.78
C ALA A 159 4.23 -15.05 -1.60
N SER A 160 3.26 -15.16 -0.69
CA SER A 160 2.15 -14.21 -0.60
C SER A 160 2.44 -13.06 0.38
N GLY A 161 2.36 -11.81 -0.10
CA GLY A 161 2.49 -10.61 0.74
C GLY A 161 1.21 -10.26 1.52
N ILE A 162 0.06 -10.83 1.12
CA ILE A 162 -1.22 -10.68 1.81
C ILE A 162 -1.94 -12.01 1.95
N LEU A 163 -2.39 -12.33 3.17
CA LEU A 163 -3.35 -13.40 3.42
C LEU A 163 -4.72 -12.81 3.70
N THR A 164 -5.73 -13.24 2.96
CA THR A 164 -7.13 -12.91 3.28
C THR A 164 -7.83 -14.12 3.86
N THR A 165 -8.43 -13.99 5.05
CA THR A 165 -9.09 -15.10 5.77
C THR A 165 -10.53 -14.73 6.14
N PRO A 166 -11.46 -15.69 6.18
CA PRO A 166 -12.80 -15.46 6.72
C PRO A 166 -12.74 -15.26 8.23
N SER A 167 -13.60 -14.40 8.79
CA SER A 167 -13.91 -14.52 10.21
C SER A 167 -14.80 -15.76 10.38
N ALA A 168 -14.57 -16.53 11.45
CA ALA A 168 -15.33 -17.75 11.74
C ALA A 168 -16.85 -17.54 11.58
N ASP A 169 -17.45 -18.46 10.83
CA ASP A 169 -18.86 -18.77 10.60
C ASP A 169 -19.92 -17.68 10.87
N SER A 170 -20.65 -17.34 9.80
CA SER A 170 -22.07 -16.98 9.88
C SER A 170 -22.89 -18.07 9.22
#